data_AF-A0AAW2WJ06-F1
#
_entry.id   AF-A0AAW2WJ06-F1
#
_cell.length_a   1.000
_cell.length_b   1.000
_cell.length_c   1.000
_cell.angle_alpha   90.00
_cell.angle_beta   90.00
_cell.angle_gamma   90.00
#
_symmetry.space_group_name_H-M   'P 1'
#
loop_
_entity.id
_entity.type
_entity.pdbx_description
1 polymer ?
#
loop_
_entity_poly.entity_id
_entity_poly.type
_entity_poly.pdbx_seq_one_letter_code
_entity_poly.pdbx_strand_id
1 'polypeptide(L)'
;MENSKRGFLPMRHGIKLSKKQSPKTDEELNRMSGIPYALAVGSIQYAIQCTRPNIAYTLSVTSRYQECAGEAQWKAVKTILKVPE
;
A
#
# COMPACT_ATOMS: atom_id res chain seq x y z
N MET A 1 -12.66 -13.84 14.39
CA MET A 1 -11.68 -12.84 13.89
C MET A 1 -11.18 -13.35 12.54
N GLU A 2 -11.89 -12.99 11.48
CA GLU A 2 -11.68 -13.57 10.16
C GLU A 2 -11.82 -12.44 9.15
N ASN A 3 -10.96 -12.41 8.12
CA ASN A 3 -10.88 -11.39 7.06
C ASN A 3 -9.92 -10.21 7.29
N SER A 4 -8.64 -10.53 7.47
CA SER A 4 -7.45 -9.74 7.11
C SER A 4 -7.43 -9.13 5.69
N LYS A 5 -8.44 -8.42 5.17
CA LYS A 5 -8.48 -7.96 3.76
C LYS A 5 -7.18 -7.23 3.39
N ARG A 6 -6.42 -7.82 2.44
CA ARG A 6 -5.22 -7.22 1.82
C ARG A 6 -5.64 -5.82 1.38
N GLY A 7 -5.01 -4.77 1.92
CA GLY A 7 -5.46 -3.39 1.80
C GLY A 7 -5.89 -3.08 0.37
N PHE A 8 -7.21 -3.00 0.18
CA PHE A 8 -7.81 -2.73 -1.11
C PHE A 8 -7.49 -1.27 -1.40
N LEU A 9 -6.40 -0.99 -2.11
CA LEU A 9 -6.26 0.30 -2.75
C LEU A 9 -7.34 0.31 -3.84
N PRO A 10 -8.40 1.13 -3.73
CA PRO A 10 -9.52 1.14 -4.66
C PRO A 10 -9.14 1.88 -5.94
N MET A 11 -7.94 1.65 -6.48
CA MET A 11 -7.63 2.07 -7.85
C MET A 11 -8.28 1.05 -8.78
N ARG A 12 -9.36 1.47 -9.46
CA ARG A 12 -9.91 0.68 -10.56
C ARG A 12 -8.78 0.45 -11.57
N HIS A 13 -8.47 -0.83 -11.82
CA HIS A 13 -7.53 -1.20 -12.87
C HIS A 13 -8.03 -0.59 -14.19
N GLY A 14 -7.21 0.23 -14.85
CA GLY A 14 -7.55 0.88 -16.11
C GLY A 14 -7.59 2.42 -16.12
N ILE A 15 -7.40 3.10 -14.98
CA ILE A 15 -7.25 4.56 -14.98
C ILE A 15 -5.86 4.92 -15.52
N LYS A 16 -5.79 5.42 -16.76
CA LYS A 16 -4.56 5.96 -17.37
C LYS A 16 -4.55 7.48 -17.23
N LEU A 17 -3.59 8.01 -16.47
CA LEU A 17 -3.34 9.44 -16.40
C LEU A 17 -2.35 9.84 -17.51
N SER A 18 -2.57 10.98 -18.15
CA SER A 18 -1.71 11.51 -19.21
C SER A 18 -1.42 12.99 -18.99
N LYS A 19 -0.23 13.44 -19.42
CA LYS A 19 0.15 14.87 -19.46
C LYS A 19 -0.84 15.72 -20.28
N LYS A 20 -1.64 15.11 -21.16
CA LYS A 20 -2.69 15.81 -21.92
C LYS A 20 -3.82 16.34 -21.02
N GLN A 21 -3.98 15.81 -19.81
CA GLN A 21 -5.01 16.17 -18.82
C GLN A 21 -4.54 17.27 -17.86
N SER A 22 -3.34 17.83 -18.05
CA SER A 22 -2.90 18.99 -17.28
C SER A 22 -3.81 20.19 -17.57
N PRO A 23 -4.07 21.04 -16.56
CA PRO A 23 -4.83 22.27 -16.76
C PRO A 23 -4.12 23.15 -17.79
N LYS A 24 -4.89 23.73 -18.72
CA LYS A 24 -4.37 24.57 -19.82
C LYS A 24 -4.92 25.98 -19.79
N THR A 25 -6.07 26.21 -19.16
CA THR A 25 -6.70 27.53 -19.05
C THR A 25 -6.49 28.12 -17.66
N ASP A 26 -6.52 29.44 -17.55
CA ASP A 26 -6.40 30.15 -16.27
C ASP A 26 -7.54 29.80 -15.30
N GLU A 27 -8.73 29.51 -15.82
CA GLU A 27 -9.87 29.03 -15.02
C GLU A 27 -9.61 27.67 -14.39
N GLU A 28 -9.02 26.73 -15.14
CA GLU A 28 -8.63 25.42 -14.63
C GLU A 28 -7.49 25.52 -13.62
N LEU A 29 -6.50 26.37 -13.87
CA LEU A 29 -5.41 26.64 -12.94
C LEU A 29 -5.93 27.24 -11.63
N ASN A 30 -6.82 28.23 -11.71
CA ASN A 30 -7.41 28.85 -10.53
C ASN A 30 -8.23 27.84 -9.72
N ARG A 31 -9.00 26.96 -10.39
CA ARG A 31 -9.72 25.85 -9.73
C ARG A 31 -8.79 24.86 -9.04
N MET A 32 -7.63 24.56 -9.64
CA MET A 32 -6.66 23.61 -9.08
C MET A 32 -5.77 24.24 -7.99
N SER A 33 -5.64 25.57 -7.96
CA SER A 33 -4.76 26.29 -7.03
C SER A 33 -5.07 26.03 -5.54
N GLY A 34 -6.35 25.86 -5.21
CA GLY A 34 -6.81 25.56 -3.85
C GLY A 34 -6.79 24.07 -3.49
N ILE A 35 -6.47 23.19 -4.45
CA ILE A 35 -6.51 21.74 -4.24
C ILE A 35 -5.13 21.27 -3.78
N PRO A 36 -5.00 20.71 -2.55
CA PRO A 36 -3.72 20.26 -2.02
C PRO A 36 -3.30 18.89 -2.59
N TYR A 37 -3.19 18.80 -3.92
CA TYR A 37 -2.91 17.55 -4.64
C TYR A 37 -1.59 16.92 -4.21
N ALA A 38 -0.52 17.72 -4.04
CA ALA A 38 0.77 17.25 -3.59
C ALA A 38 0.72 16.64 -2.17
N LEU A 39 -0.05 17.26 -1.26
CA LEU A 39 -0.23 16.73 0.10
C LEU A 39 -1.01 15.42 0.10
N ALA A 40 -2.03 15.29 -0.76
CA ALA A 40 -2.77 14.05 -0.91
C ALA A 40 -1.87 12.90 -1.42
N VAL A 41 -1.02 13.18 -2.43
CA VAL A 41 -0.04 12.21 -2.93
C VAL A 41 0.97 11.81 -1.85
N GLY A 42 1.52 12.78 -1.11
CA GLY A 42 2.43 12.52 -0.01
C GLY A 42 1.79 11.70 1.12
N SER A 43 0.53 11.98 1.45
CA SER A 43 -0.23 11.24 2.46
C SER A 43 -0.48 9.79 2.04
N ILE A 44 -0.77 9.54 0.75
CA ILE A 44 -0.89 8.19 0.20
C ILE A 44 0.44 7.44 0.28
N GLN A 45 1.54 8.09 -0.11
CA GLN A 45 2.87 7.49 -0.04
C GLN A 45 3.26 7.14 1.41
N TYR A 46 2.99 8.05 2.34
CA TYR A 46 3.17 7.83 3.76
C TYR A 46 2.33 6.65 4.26
N ALA A 47 1.04 6.58 3.91
CA ALA A 47 0.16 5.47 4.30
C ALA A 47 0.65 4.11 3.75
N ILE A 48 1.14 4.05 2.51
CA ILE A 48 1.75 2.82 1.94
C ILE A 48 2.98 2.41 2.75
N GLN A 49 3.84 3.36 3.11
CA GLN A 49 5.05 3.09 3.87
C GLN A 49 4.74 2.65 5.32
N CYS A 50 3.76 3.30 5.95
CA CYS A 50 3.30 3.05 7.31
C CYS A 50 2.36 1.85 7.46
N THR A 51 1.85 1.28 6.38
CA THR A 51 1.09 0.01 6.41
C THR A 51 1.98 -1.21 6.19
N ARG A 52 3.25 -1.02 5.80
CA ARG A 52 4.29 -2.07 5.72
C ARG A 52 5.20 -2.30 6.95
N PRO A 53 5.13 -1.60 8.11
CA PRO A 53 5.99 -1.90 9.25
C PRO A 53 5.65 -3.24 9.90
N ASN A 54 4.41 -3.75 9.76
CA ASN A 54 4.02 -5.07 10.24
C ASN A 54 4.77 -6.20 9.51
N ILE A 55 5.02 -6.04 8.20
CA ILE A 55 5.78 -7.01 7.40
C ILE A 55 7.26 -6.96 7.77
N ALA A 56 7.84 -5.77 7.94
CA ALA A 56 9.24 -5.61 8.34
C ALA A 56 9.52 -6.16 9.73
N TYR A 57 8.66 -5.86 10.70
CA TYR A 57 8.75 -6.41 12.06
C TYR A 57 8.62 -7.93 12.05
N THR A 58 7.64 -8.47 11.35
CA THR A 58 7.45 -9.92 11.32
C THR A 58 8.59 -10.62 10.59
N LEU A 59 9.08 -10.06 9.48
CA LEU A 59 10.25 -10.58 8.78
C LEU A 59 11.47 -10.67 9.71
N SER A 60 11.71 -9.62 10.52
CA SER A 60 12.78 -9.60 11.52
C SER A 60 12.58 -10.66 12.62
N VAL A 61 11.34 -10.93 13.03
CA VAL A 61 11.03 -11.99 13.99
C VAL A 61 11.22 -13.38 13.38
N THR A 62 10.76 -13.59 12.14
CA THR A 62 10.80 -14.89 11.46
C THR A 62 12.17 -15.25 10.89
N SER A 63 13.00 -14.27 10.50
CA SER A 63 14.33 -14.51 9.93
C SER A 63 15.25 -15.25 10.90
N ARG A 64 15.07 -14.99 12.20
CA ARG A 64 15.82 -15.66 13.29
C ARG A 64 15.59 -17.16 13.38
N TYR A 65 14.55 -17.69 12.73
CA TYR A 65 14.20 -19.11 12.76
C TYR A 65 14.37 -19.77 11.39
N GLN A 66 15.08 -19.16 10.43
CA GLN A 66 15.24 -19.70 9.08
C GLN A 66 15.90 -21.10 9.04
N GLU A 67 16.78 -21.40 9.99
CA GLU A 67 17.51 -22.68 10.02
C GLU A 67 16.73 -23.81 10.73
N CYS A 68 15.71 -23.48 11.53
CA CYS A 68 14.94 -24.43 12.36
C CYS A 68 13.44 -24.07 12.38
N ALA A 69 12.90 -23.67 11.23
CA ALA A 69 11.51 -23.24 11.14
C ALA A 69 10.57 -24.44 11.33
N GLY A 70 9.81 -24.45 12.43
CA GLY A 70 8.76 -25.42 12.69
C GLY A 70 7.42 -25.03 12.05
N GLU A 71 6.43 -25.91 12.17
CA GLU A 71 5.08 -25.70 11.62
C GLU A 71 4.42 -24.41 12.12
N ALA A 72 4.65 -24.04 13.38
CA ALA A 72 4.09 -22.83 13.98
C ALA A 72 4.61 -21.55 13.29
N GLN A 73 5.91 -21.49 13.01
CA GLN A 73 6.54 -20.38 12.29
C GLN A 73 6.06 -20.34 10.83
N TRP A 74 5.94 -21.50 10.17
CA TRP A 74 5.43 -21.59 8.81
C TRP A 74 3.97 -21.12 8.69
N LYS A 75 3.12 -21.49 9.65
CA LYS A 75 1.71 -21.05 9.69
C LYS A 75 1.60 -19.53 9.86
N ALA A 76 2.45 -18.92 10.71
CA ALA A 76 2.51 -17.47 10.87
C ALA A 76 2.89 -16.75 9.57
N VAL A 77 3.90 -17.25 8.85
CA VAL A 77 4.31 -16.70 7.53
C VAL A 77 3.16 -16.80 6.51
N LYS A 78 2.46 -17.93 6.45
CA LYS A 78 1.31 -18.13 5.53
C LYS A 78 0.15 -17.18 5.83
N THR A 79 -0.19 -16.97 7.10
CA THR A 79 -1.25 -16.03 7.51
C THR A 79 -0.93 -14.59 7.08
N ILE A 80 0.35 -14.22 7.05
CA ILE A 80 0.81 -12.87 6.69
C ILE A 80 0.86 -12.66 5.18
N LEU A 81 1.37 -13.66 4.44
CA LEU A 81 1.43 -13.57 2.97
C LEU A 81 0.04 -13.72 2.32
N LYS A 82 -0.97 -14.21 3.06
CA LYS A 82 -2.32 -14.50 2.57
C LYS A 82 -2.30 -15.21 1.21
N VAL A 83 -1.44 -16.20 1.02
CA VAL A 83 -1.40 -17.00 -0.22
C VAL A 83 -2.52 -18.04 -0.12
N PRO A 84 -3.54 -18.03 -0.99
CA PRO A 84 -4.50 -19.13 -1.05
C PRO A 84 -3.82 -20.37 -1.62
N GLU A 85 -4.24 -21.56 -1.16
CA GLU A 85 -3.80 -22.87 -1.65
C GLU A 85 -3.92 -23.03 -3.17
#